data_AF-A0A1E4HT25-F1
#
_entry.id   AF-A0A1E4HT25-F1
#
_cell.length_a   1.000
_cell.length_b   1.000
_cell.length_c   1.000
_cell.angle_alpha   90.00
_cell.angle_beta   90.00
_cell.angle_gamma   90.00
#
_symmetry.space_group_name_H-M   'P 1'
#
loop_
_entity.id
_entity.type
_entity.pdbx_description
1 polymer ?
#
loop_
_entity_poly.entity_id
_entity_poly.type
_entity_poly.pdbx_seq_one_letter_code
_entity_poly.pdbx_strand_id
1 'polypeptide(L)'
;MRGTGFAPADTERLDAAITDLTGVLADDDHWDAAGNHLISMIGDTQPGYEPNISSVMAAVYGALEVTDTRVLATVAGLRAAWTDGANAYPVNAADAALGLGPMFGRFPGDTYDGDDNDSGTGHPWALCTANVAEVHYDLAAAVASTGKVPIDARSRPFFDQLGIDATTTIADVAAILCDAGDRMLGALIRHSDHLELSEQFDAVTGYEKSVRNLTWSYAAYLSAVRARRRALSTPLPT
;
A
#
# COMPACT_ATOMS: atom_id res chain seq x y z
N MET A 1 -35.19 35.61 -14.49
CA MET A 1 -34.19 35.86 -13.43
C MET A 1 -33.49 34.56 -13.13
N ARG A 2 -32.19 34.44 -13.43
CA ARG A 2 -31.36 33.33 -12.95
C ARG A 2 -31.17 33.56 -11.45
N GLY A 3 -31.67 32.64 -10.62
CA GLY A 3 -31.53 32.71 -9.17
C GLY A 3 -30.07 32.63 -8.78
N THR A 4 -29.54 33.74 -8.27
CA THR A 4 -28.18 33.92 -7.76
C THR A 4 -28.13 33.53 -6.29
N GLY A 5 -28.21 32.24 -6.00
CA GLY A 5 -27.99 31.71 -4.67
C GLY A 5 -27.23 30.40 -4.76
N PHE A 6 -25.90 30.47 -4.69
CA PHE A 6 -25.14 29.34 -4.16
C PHE A 6 -25.66 29.17 -2.73
N ALA A 7 -26.48 28.14 -2.48
CA ALA A 7 -26.76 27.75 -1.11
C ALA A 7 -25.40 27.51 -0.43
N PRO A 8 -25.17 27.96 0.81
CA PRO A 8 -24.00 27.55 1.56
C PRO A 8 -23.86 26.03 1.45
N ALA A 9 -22.64 25.52 1.30
CA ALA A 9 -22.42 24.08 1.41
C ALA A 9 -23.12 23.60 2.68
N ASP A 10 -23.94 22.56 2.57
CA ASP A 10 -24.65 21.95 3.69
C ASP A 10 -23.62 21.22 4.56
N THR A 11 -22.84 22.01 5.31
CA THR A 11 -21.67 21.54 6.07
C THR A 11 -22.08 20.46 7.05
N GLU A 12 -23.23 20.60 7.70
CA GLU A 12 -23.76 19.59 8.63
C GLU A 12 -23.99 18.25 7.93
N ARG A 13 -24.58 18.27 6.71
CA ARG A 13 -24.75 17.05 5.91
C ARG A 13 -23.42 16.48 5.42
N LEU A 14 -22.44 17.32 5.09
CA LEU A 14 -21.10 16.86 4.70
C LEU A 14 -20.36 16.22 5.88
N ASP A 15 -20.45 16.80 7.07
CA ASP A 15 -19.83 16.27 8.29
C ASP A 15 -20.49 14.95 8.73
N ALA A 16 -21.82 14.86 8.62
CA ALA A 16 -22.55 13.61 8.85
C ALA A 16 -22.13 12.53 7.84
N ALA A 17 -22.00 12.88 6.56
CA ALA A 17 -21.55 11.94 5.53
C ALA A 17 -20.11 11.47 5.79
N ILE A 18 -19.20 12.35 6.22
CA ILE A 18 -17.82 11.96 6.60
C ILE A 18 -17.85 10.97 7.76
N THR A 19 -18.67 11.23 8.78
CA THR A 19 -18.81 10.35 9.95
C THR A 19 -19.31 8.96 9.53
N ASP A 20 -20.38 8.91 8.73
CA ASP A 20 -20.97 7.65 8.26
C ASP A 20 -20.00 6.86 7.38
N LEU A 21 -19.38 7.52 6.38
CA LEU A 21 -18.43 6.86 5.46
C LEU A 21 -17.17 6.37 6.16
N THR A 22 -16.68 7.10 7.16
CA THR A 22 -15.54 6.66 7.99
C THR A 22 -15.95 5.48 8.86
N GLY A 23 -17.17 5.50 9.42
CA GLY A 23 -17.73 4.42 10.21
C GLY A 23 -17.78 3.09 9.45
N VAL A 24 -18.16 3.12 8.17
CA VAL A 24 -18.20 1.91 7.31
C VAL A 24 -16.83 1.24 7.21
N LEU A 25 -15.75 2.02 7.01
CA LEU A 25 -14.39 1.47 6.92
C LEU A 25 -13.84 1.00 8.29
N ALA A 26 -14.35 1.56 9.37
CA ALA A 26 -13.97 1.18 10.72
C ALA A 26 -14.69 -0.09 11.20
N ASP A 27 -15.83 -0.44 10.60
CA ASP A 27 -16.62 -1.62 10.97
C ASP A 27 -15.87 -2.94 10.69
N ASP A 28 -16.22 -3.99 11.42
CA ASP A 28 -15.65 -5.33 11.27
C ASP A 28 -16.21 -6.06 10.04
N ASP A 29 -17.24 -5.53 9.38
CA ASP A 29 -17.79 -6.08 8.12
C ASP A 29 -16.75 -6.11 6.98
N HIS A 30 -15.76 -5.21 7.03
CA HIS A 30 -14.64 -5.18 6.09
C HIS A 30 -13.43 -6.00 6.56
N TRP A 31 -13.58 -6.87 7.56
CA TRP A 31 -12.48 -7.66 8.11
C TRP A 31 -12.71 -9.18 7.95
N ASP A 32 -11.82 -9.85 7.22
CA ASP A 32 -11.75 -11.32 7.20
C ASP A 32 -10.79 -11.80 8.29
N ALA A 33 -11.36 -12.25 9.42
CA ALA A 33 -10.57 -12.79 10.52
C ALA A 33 -9.86 -14.12 10.17
N ALA A 34 -10.41 -14.92 9.25
CA ALA A 34 -9.82 -16.19 8.86
C ALA A 34 -8.63 -16.00 7.91
N GLY A 35 -8.78 -15.08 6.95
CA GLY A 35 -7.71 -14.67 6.03
C GLY A 35 -6.75 -13.62 6.58
N ASN A 36 -7.05 -13.02 7.75
CA ASN A 36 -6.29 -11.96 8.41
C ASN A 36 -5.99 -10.75 7.49
N HIS A 37 -7.02 -10.24 6.80
CA HIS A 37 -6.92 -9.07 5.92
C HIS A 37 -8.25 -8.31 5.81
N LEU A 38 -8.17 -7.07 5.35
CA LEU A 38 -9.34 -6.26 4.99
C LEU A 38 -9.95 -6.74 3.68
N ILE A 39 -11.27 -6.89 3.65
CA ILE A 39 -12.05 -7.23 2.47
C ILE A 39 -12.38 -5.94 1.71
N SER A 40 -12.00 -5.88 0.44
CA SER A 40 -12.22 -4.70 -0.42
C SER A 40 -13.63 -4.61 -1.00
N MET A 41 -14.35 -5.73 -1.12
CA MET A 41 -15.71 -5.78 -1.65
C MET A 41 -16.63 -6.66 -0.78
N ILE A 42 -17.72 -6.08 -0.28
CA ILE A 42 -18.74 -6.83 0.44
C ILE A 42 -19.72 -7.46 -0.55
N GLY A 43 -19.92 -8.77 -0.46
CA GLY A 43 -20.95 -9.49 -1.21
C GLY A 43 -20.58 -9.97 -2.62
N ASP A 44 -19.41 -9.57 -3.14
CA ASP A 44 -18.84 -10.11 -4.38
C ASP A 44 -17.49 -10.76 -4.09
N THR A 45 -17.47 -12.09 -4.03
CA THR A 45 -16.29 -12.88 -3.64
C THR A 45 -15.78 -13.66 -4.84
N GLN A 46 -14.95 -13.03 -5.65
CA GLN A 46 -14.24 -13.71 -6.72
C GLN A 46 -12.99 -14.40 -6.13
N PRO A 47 -12.76 -15.70 -6.40
CA PRO A 47 -11.56 -16.39 -5.92
C PRO A 47 -10.28 -15.66 -6.33
N GLY A 48 -9.40 -15.43 -5.36
CA GLY A 48 -8.12 -14.75 -5.58
C GLY A 48 -8.18 -13.22 -5.64
N TYR A 49 -9.37 -12.61 -5.53
CA TYR A 49 -9.50 -11.15 -5.50
C TYR A 49 -8.98 -10.51 -4.21
N GLU A 50 -8.91 -11.30 -3.13
CA GLU A 50 -8.44 -10.86 -1.82
C GLU A 50 -7.13 -11.57 -1.40
N PRO A 51 -6.27 -10.91 -0.60
CA PRO A 51 -6.34 -9.49 -0.25
C PRO A 51 -6.12 -8.57 -1.45
N ASN A 52 -6.67 -7.35 -1.40
CA ASN A 52 -6.60 -6.39 -2.49
C ASN A 52 -5.87 -5.08 -2.09
N ILE A 53 -5.13 -4.49 -3.03
CA ILE A 53 -4.39 -3.24 -2.83
C ILE A 53 -5.28 -2.04 -2.49
N SER A 54 -6.55 -2.06 -2.92
CA SER A 54 -7.49 -0.95 -2.67
C SER A 54 -7.67 -0.66 -1.17
N SER A 55 -7.67 -1.69 -0.32
CA SER A 55 -7.68 -1.55 1.13
C SER A 55 -6.44 -0.80 1.67
N VAL A 56 -5.28 -0.97 1.02
CA VAL A 56 -4.05 -0.23 1.35
C VAL A 56 -4.15 1.22 0.85
N MET A 57 -4.70 1.43 -0.35
CA MET A 57 -4.93 2.78 -0.89
C MET A 57 -5.88 3.60 -0.02
N ALA A 58 -6.86 2.97 0.63
CA ALA A 58 -7.75 3.63 1.58
C ALA A 58 -7.00 4.23 2.79
N ALA A 59 -5.83 3.69 3.15
CA ALA A 59 -4.97 4.27 4.19
C ALA A 59 -4.09 5.43 3.70
N VAL A 60 -3.84 5.50 2.39
CA VAL A 60 -3.03 6.58 1.79
C VAL A 60 -3.91 7.78 1.37
N TYR A 61 -5.09 7.50 0.81
CA TYR A 61 -5.98 8.53 0.24
C TYR A 61 -7.19 8.86 1.12
N GLY A 62 -7.56 7.95 2.03
CA GLY A 62 -8.78 8.00 2.81
C GLY A 62 -8.53 8.15 4.31
N ALA A 63 -9.48 7.64 5.09
CA ALA A 63 -9.52 7.82 6.55
C ALA A 63 -9.02 6.60 7.34
N LEU A 64 -8.54 5.53 6.68
CA LEU A 64 -7.94 4.42 7.41
C LEU A 64 -6.57 4.85 7.94
N GLU A 65 -6.38 4.77 9.25
CA GLU A 65 -5.10 5.09 9.85
C GLU A 65 -4.05 4.04 9.48
N VAL A 66 -2.83 4.46 9.15
CA VAL A 66 -1.71 3.53 8.88
C VAL A 66 -1.31 2.70 10.10
N THR A 67 -1.74 3.11 11.30
CA THR A 67 -1.57 2.34 12.55
C THR A 67 -2.69 1.33 12.79
N ASP A 68 -3.74 1.29 11.97
CA ASP A 68 -4.75 0.23 12.02
C ASP A 68 -4.07 -1.11 11.66
N THR A 69 -4.07 -2.03 12.62
CA THR A 69 -3.40 -3.32 12.46
C THR A 69 -4.04 -4.20 11.40
N ARG A 70 -5.28 -3.91 10.97
CA ARG A 70 -5.93 -4.55 9.83
C ARG A 70 -5.30 -4.14 8.50
N VAL A 71 -4.89 -2.87 8.36
CA VAL A 71 -4.13 -2.39 7.19
C VAL A 71 -2.78 -3.08 7.13
N LEU A 72 -2.06 -3.13 8.25
CA LEU A 72 -0.75 -3.78 8.33
C LEU A 72 -0.82 -5.28 8.02
N ALA A 73 -1.84 -5.97 8.55
CA ALA A 73 -2.10 -7.37 8.23
C ALA A 73 -2.34 -7.59 6.71
N THR A 74 -3.12 -6.69 6.09
CA THR A 74 -3.40 -6.73 4.65
C THR A 74 -2.12 -6.54 3.82
N VAL A 75 -1.28 -5.56 4.19
CA VAL A 75 0.02 -5.35 3.53
C VAL A 75 0.91 -6.59 3.65
N ALA A 76 0.94 -7.24 4.83
CA ALA A 76 1.71 -8.47 5.03
C ALA A 76 1.23 -9.63 4.15
N GLY A 77 -0.10 -9.79 4.03
CA GLY A 77 -0.72 -10.80 3.17
C GLY A 77 -0.41 -10.58 1.69
N LEU A 78 -0.54 -9.33 1.22
CA LEU A 78 -0.17 -8.93 -0.13
C LEU A 78 1.32 -9.18 -0.41
N ARG A 79 2.20 -8.80 0.53
CA ARG A 79 3.64 -9.04 0.40
C ARG A 79 3.93 -10.53 0.23
N ALA A 80 3.41 -11.35 1.14
CA ALA A 80 3.62 -12.80 1.11
C ALA A 80 3.10 -13.44 -0.19
N ALA A 81 1.96 -12.98 -0.71
CA ALA A 81 1.41 -13.48 -1.97
C ALA A 81 2.38 -13.31 -3.15
N TRP A 82 3.14 -12.21 -3.18
CA TRP A 82 4.03 -11.84 -4.28
C TRP A 82 5.52 -12.11 -4.03
N THR A 83 5.91 -12.54 -2.83
CA THR A 83 7.29 -12.97 -2.51
C THR A 83 7.42 -14.48 -2.30
N ASP A 84 6.45 -15.11 -1.64
CA ASP A 84 6.58 -16.50 -1.15
C ASP A 84 5.41 -17.41 -1.57
N GLY A 85 4.34 -16.83 -2.12
CA GLY A 85 3.10 -17.53 -2.47
C GLY A 85 3.09 -18.16 -3.87
N ALA A 86 1.97 -18.80 -4.20
CA ALA A 86 1.74 -19.37 -5.53
C ALA A 86 1.70 -18.30 -6.65
N ASN A 87 1.49 -17.04 -6.27
CA ASN A 87 1.43 -15.89 -7.17
C ASN A 87 2.72 -15.04 -7.12
N ALA A 88 3.83 -15.59 -6.59
CA ALA A 88 5.07 -14.86 -6.46
C ALA A 88 5.57 -14.34 -7.81
N TYR A 89 6.00 -13.08 -7.84
CA TYR A 89 6.61 -12.49 -9.03
C TYR A 89 8.10 -12.83 -9.07
N PRO A 90 8.61 -13.51 -10.11
CA PRO A 90 10.04 -13.82 -10.20
C PRO A 90 10.96 -12.60 -10.10
N VAL A 91 10.52 -11.43 -10.57
CA VAL A 91 11.27 -10.17 -10.44
C VAL A 91 11.51 -9.78 -8.98
N ASN A 92 10.57 -10.06 -8.06
CA ASN A 92 10.74 -9.77 -6.63
C ASN A 92 11.87 -10.60 -6.00
N ALA A 93 12.01 -11.87 -6.41
CA ALA A 93 13.10 -12.72 -5.96
C ALA A 93 14.46 -12.23 -6.48
N ALA A 94 14.51 -11.76 -7.73
CA ALA A 94 15.72 -11.17 -8.32
C ALA A 94 16.10 -9.84 -7.63
N ASP A 95 15.12 -8.98 -7.37
CA ASP A 95 15.31 -7.68 -6.72
C ASP A 95 15.73 -7.83 -5.26
N ALA A 96 15.22 -8.82 -4.53
CA ALA A 96 15.61 -9.09 -3.15
C ALA A 96 17.12 -9.34 -3.00
N ALA A 97 17.75 -10.01 -3.98
CA ALA A 97 19.19 -10.22 -4.01
C ALA A 97 20.01 -8.93 -4.18
N LEU A 98 19.37 -7.86 -4.65
CA LEU A 98 19.93 -6.51 -4.80
C LEU A 98 19.53 -5.57 -3.66
N GLY A 99 18.77 -6.06 -2.68
CA GLY A 99 18.20 -5.24 -1.63
C GLY A 99 17.09 -4.31 -2.13
N LEU A 100 16.40 -4.64 -3.21
CA LEU A 100 15.29 -3.87 -3.78
C LEU A 100 13.94 -4.58 -3.53
N GLY A 101 12.85 -3.82 -3.70
CA GLY A 101 11.49 -4.34 -3.71
C GLY A 101 10.95 -4.74 -2.32
N PRO A 102 9.92 -5.61 -2.27
CA PRO A 102 9.23 -6.18 -3.44
C PRO A 102 8.34 -5.14 -4.14
N MET A 103 8.04 -5.37 -5.42
CA MET A 103 6.98 -4.69 -6.14
C MET A 103 5.63 -5.39 -5.90
N PHE A 104 4.55 -4.61 -5.88
CA PHE A 104 3.18 -5.03 -5.54
C PHE A 104 2.25 -4.86 -6.73
N GLY A 105 1.33 -5.82 -6.92
CA GLY A 105 0.26 -5.76 -7.93
C GLY A 105 -1.07 -5.28 -7.34
N ARG A 106 -2.18 -5.62 -8.01
CA ARG A 106 -3.55 -5.26 -7.56
C ARG A 106 -4.11 -6.26 -6.55
N PHE A 107 -4.16 -7.53 -6.92
CA PHE A 107 -4.60 -8.64 -6.07
C PHE A 107 -3.99 -9.96 -6.58
N PRO A 108 -3.88 -11.02 -5.76
CA PRO A 108 -3.14 -12.22 -6.12
C PRO A 108 -3.68 -12.99 -7.34
N GLY A 109 -5.00 -13.02 -7.53
CA GLY A 109 -5.66 -13.69 -8.66
C GLY A 109 -5.80 -12.84 -9.91
N ASP A 110 -5.10 -11.72 -10.02
CA ASP A 110 -5.17 -10.84 -11.18
C ASP A 110 -4.61 -11.52 -12.44
N THR A 111 -5.29 -11.34 -13.58
CA THR A 111 -4.93 -11.89 -14.89
C THR A 111 -4.79 -10.82 -15.97
N TYR A 112 -5.01 -9.54 -15.62
CA TYR A 112 -4.84 -8.44 -16.56
C TYR A 112 -3.35 -8.12 -16.75
N ASP A 113 -2.88 -8.16 -18.00
CA ASP A 113 -1.47 -7.86 -18.34
C ASP A 113 -1.23 -6.46 -18.91
N GLY A 114 -2.30 -5.65 -19.04
CA GLY A 114 -2.26 -4.34 -19.69
C GLY A 114 -2.94 -4.30 -21.05
N ASP A 115 -2.78 -5.35 -21.85
CA ASP A 115 -3.24 -5.44 -23.24
C ASP A 115 -4.43 -6.41 -23.37
N ASP A 116 -4.47 -7.46 -22.55
CA ASP A 116 -5.51 -8.47 -22.45
C ASP A 116 -5.98 -8.66 -20.99
N ASN A 117 -7.27 -8.92 -20.81
CA ASN A 117 -7.90 -9.15 -19.52
C ASN A 117 -7.70 -10.59 -18.99
N ASP A 118 -7.16 -11.50 -19.80
CA ASP A 118 -6.99 -12.91 -19.45
C ASP A 118 -5.66 -13.51 -19.96
N SER A 119 -4.56 -12.86 -19.58
CA SER A 119 -3.19 -13.32 -19.92
C SER A 119 -2.73 -14.53 -19.09
N GLY A 120 -3.48 -14.86 -18.03
CA GLY A 120 -3.17 -15.88 -17.05
C GLY A 120 -2.15 -15.48 -15.97
N THR A 121 -1.61 -14.25 -15.97
CA THR A 121 -0.71 -13.78 -14.90
C THR A 121 -0.76 -12.27 -14.72
N GLY A 122 -1.05 -11.80 -13.50
CA GLY A 122 -0.97 -10.40 -13.14
C GLY A 122 0.47 -9.91 -12.99
N HIS A 123 0.63 -8.60 -12.95
CA HIS A 123 1.93 -7.95 -12.89
C HIS A 123 2.04 -6.98 -11.71
N PRO A 124 3.26 -6.66 -11.25
CA PRO A 124 3.46 -5.53 -10.35
C PRO A 124 3.06 -4.20 -11.01
N TRP A 125 2.47 -3.32 -10.20
CA TRP A 125 2.02 -1.98 -10.61
C TRP A 125 2.85 -0.91 -9.92
N ALA A 126 3.22 0.12 -10.67
CA ALA A 126 4.03 1.22 -10.13
C ALA A 126 3.32 1.93 -8.97
N LEU A 127 2.05 2.29 -9.18
CA LEU A 127 1.25 2.98 -8.17
C LEU A 127 0.99 2.11 -6.94
N CYS A 128 0.76 0.80 -7.10
CA CYS A 128 0.51 -0.11 -5.98
C CYS A 128 1.75 -0.22 -5.09
N THR A 129 2.91 -0.40 -5.71
CA THR A 129 4.20 -0.42 -5.01
C THR A 129 4.49 0.90 -4.29
N ALA A 130 4.24 2.04 -4.94
CA ALA A 130 4.44 3.36 -4.33
C ALA A 130 3.49 3.59 -3.14
N ASN A 131 2.22 3.16 -3.23
CA ASN A 131 1.27 3.27 -2.13
C ASN A 131 1.68 2.41 -0.90
N VAL A 132 2.23 1.21 -1.11
CA VAL A 132 2.76 0.41 0.01
C VAL A 132 3.99 1.06 0.63
N ALA A 133 4.87 1.64 -0.20
CA ALA A 133 6.00 2.43 0.30
C ALA A 133 5.53 3.62 1.15
N GLU A 134 4.50 4.34 0.71
CA GLU A 134 3.88 5.45 1.46
C GLU A 134 3.36 5.00 2.83
N VAL A 135 2.66 3.87 2.92
CA VAL A 135 2.21 3.30 4.21
C VAL A 135 3.38 3.06 5.16
N HIS A 136 4.53 2.56 4.67
CA HIS A 136 5.70 2.35 5.52
C HIS A 136 6.28 3.67 6.03
N TYR A 137 6.38 4.70 5.18
CA TYR A 137 6.86 6.02 5.60
C TYR A 137 5.92 6.68 6.61
N ASP A 138 4.61 6.65 6.37
CA ASP A 138 3.65 7.25 7.28
C ASP A 138 3.57 6.49 8.60
N LEU A 139 3.70 5.16 8.59
CA LEU A 139 3.86 4.37 9.82
C LEU A 139 5.16 4.73 10.55
N ALA A 140 6.28 4.95 9.85
CA ALA A 140 7.53 5.38 10.46
C ALA A 140 7.35 6.73 11.19
N ALA A 141 6.66 7.68 10.56
CA ALA A 141 6.33 8.97 11.17
C ALA A 141 5.40 8.81 12.40
N ALA A 142 4.39 7.94 12.32
CA ALA A 142 3.48 7.66 13.44
C ALA A 142 4.22 7.01 14.62
N VAL A 143 5.08 6.03 14.36
CA VAL A 143 5.90 5.37 15.40
C VAL A 143 6.89 6.35 16.04
N ALA A 144 7.59 7.15 15.23
CA ALA A 144 8.54 8.16 15.71
C ALA A 144 7.84 9.23 16.56
N SER A 145 6.66 9.71 16.15
CA SER A 145 5.95 10.75 16.89
C SER A 145 5.29 10.24 18.18
N THR A 146 4.75 9.01 18.18
CA THR A 146 3.99 8.48 19.33
C THR A 146 4.82 7.65 20.28
N GLY A 147 5.98 7.15 19.85
CA GLY A 147 6.80 6.20 20.58
C GLY A 147 6.15 4.83 20.76
N LYS A 148 5.16 4.49 19.93
CA LYS A 148 4.41 3.24 20.01
C LYS A 148 4.43 2.50 18.68
N VAL A 149 4.73 1.21 18.74
CA VAL A 149 4.60 0.29 17.61
C VAL A 149 3.23 -0.39 17.70
N PRO A 150 2.36 -0.31 16.68
CA PRO A 150 1.02 -0.90 16.71
C PRO A 150 1.09 -2.43 16.48
N ILE A 151 1.67 -3.16 17.42
CA ILE A 151 1.83 -4.61 17.34
C ILE A 151 0.72 -5.33 18.12
N ASP A 152 -0.08 -6.12 17.40
CA ASP A 152 -1.03 -7.08 17.96
C ASP A 152 -0.97 -8.39 17.16
N ALA A 153 -1.89 -9.33 17.42
CA ALA A 153 -1.93 -10.61 16.70
C ALA A 153 -2.15 -10.44 15.18
N ARG A 154 -2.86 -9.39 14.75
CA ARG A 154 -3.17 -9.13 13.33
C ARG A 154 -1.96 -8.58 12.61
N SER A 155 -1.30 -7.56 13.18
CA SER A 155 -0.14 -6.89 12.56
C SER A 155 1.18 -7.62 12.78
N ARG A 156 1.23 -8.65 13.64
CA ARG A 156 2.46 -9.41 13.89
C ARG A 156 3.18 -9.90 12.62
N PRO A 157 2.51 -10.48 11.61
CA PRO A 157 3.15 -10.91 10.37
C PRO A 157 3.86 -9.77 9.60
N PHE A 158 3.31 -8.55 9.64
CA PHE A 158 3.93 -7.38 9.01
C PHE A 158 5.29 -7.05 9.63
N PHE A 159 5.35 -7.00 10.96
CA PHE A 159 6.59 -6.68 11.68
C PHE A 159 7.61 -7.83 11.59
N ASP A 160 7.17 -9.09 11.60
CA ASP A 160 8.05 -10.24 11.41
C ASP A 160 8.74 -10.23 10.04
N GLN A 161 8.02 -9.87 8.98
CA GLN A 161 8.59 -9.71 7.63
C GLN A 161 9.65 -8.59 7.54
N LEU A 162 9.77 -7.74 8.56
CA LEU A 162 10.75 -6.67 8.67
C LEU A 162 11.81 -6.94 9.75
N GLY A 163 11.72 -8.08 10.46
CA GLY A 163 12.60 -8.41 11.58
C GLY A 163 12.42 -7.49 12.79
N ILE A 164 11.25 -6.88 12.95
CA ILE A 164 10.93 -6.00 14.08
C ILE A 164 10.32 -6.85 15.21
N ASP A 165 10.91 -6.77 16.40
CA ASP A 165 10.42 -7.45 17.59
C ASP A 165 10.41 -6.53 18.82
N ALA A 166 10.13 -7.10 20.01
CA ALA A 166 10.03 -6.35 21.25
C ALA A 166 11.35 -5.70 21.72
N THR A 167 12.48 -6.06 21.11
CA THR A 167 13.81 -5.51 21.41
C THR A 167 14.22 -4.39 20.46
N THR A 168 13.53 -4.24 19.33
CA THR A 168 13.80 -3.18 18.35
C THR A 168 13.41 -1.82 18.93
N THR A 169 14.35 -0.87 18.94
CA THR A 169 14.08 0.46 19.48
C THR A 169 13.14 1.25 18.56
N ILE A 170 12.44 2.26 19.09
CA ILE A 170 11.57 3.15 18.27
C ILE A 170 12.35 3.79 17.12
N ALA A 171 13.60 4.18 17.36
CA ALA A 171 14.48 4.73 16.34
C ALA A 171 14.77 3.71 15.22
N ASP A 172 15.09 2.48 15.60
CA ASP A 172 15.38 1.41 14.65
C ASP A 172 14.11 0.99 13.88
N VAL A 173 12.94 0.94 14.52
CA VAL A 173 11.66 0.67 13.84
C VAL A 173 11.39 1.72 12.77
N ALA A 174 11.50 3.01 13.11
CA ALA A 174 11.30 4.08 12.14
C ALA A 174 12.29 4.00 10.97
N ALA A 175 13.56 3.67 11.25
CA ALA A 175 14.59 3.49 10.23
C ALA A 175 14.32 2.28 9.31
N ILE A 176 13.94 1.12 9.87
CA ILE A 176 13.61 -0.10 9.12
C ILE A 176 12.40 0.14 8.20
N LEU A 177 11.38 0.84 8.70
CA LEU A 177 10.20 1.20 7.91
C LEU A 177 10.56 2.15 6.75
N CYS A 178 11.41 3.15 7.00
CA CYS A 178 11.90 4.03 5.94
C CYS A 178 12.73 3.26 4.90
N ASP A 179 13.62 2.37 5.35
CA ASP A 179 14.42 1.52 4.47
C ASP A 179 13.54 0.62 3.60
N ALA A 180 12.51 -0.01 4.17
CA ALA A 180 11.56 -0.82 3.41
C ALA A 180 10.87 -0.01 2.29
N GLY A 181 10.41 1.21 2.59
CA GLY A 181 9.88 2.14 1.59
C GLY A 181 10.90 2.51 0.52
N ASP A 182 12.16 2.74 0.90
CA ASP A 182 13.24 3.13 -0.01
C ASP A 182 13.56 2.03 -1.01
N ARG A 183 13.56 0.77 -0.56
CA ARG A 183 13.78 -0.40 -1.43
C ARG A 183 12.67 -0.56 -2.47
N MET A 184 11.42 -0.32 -2.09
CA MET A 184 10.27 -0.36 -3.00
C MET A 184 10.35 0.75 -4.06
N LEU A 185 10.60 1.99 -3.66
CA LEU A 185 10.79 3.09 -4.62
C LEU A 185 12.04 2.86 -5.49
N GLY A 186 13.10 2.30 -4.93
CA GLY A 186 14.31 1.91 -5.64
C GLY A 186 14.05 0.86 -6.73
N ALA A 187 13.18 -0.13 -6.47
CA ALA A 187 12.76 -1.10 -7.48
C ALA A 187 12.04 -0.42 -8.66
N LEU A 188 11.13 0.53 -8.38
CA LEU A 188 10.44 1.28 -9.43
C LEU A 188 11.42 2.05 -10.33
N ILE A 189 12.42 2.71 -9.73
CA ILE A 189 13.47 3.40 -10.49
C ILE A 189 14.36 2.42 -11.26
N ARG A 190 14.69 1.27 -10.66
CA ARG A 190 15.54 0.24 -11.27
C ARG A 190 14.93 -0.31 -12.56
N HIS A 191 13.62 -0.43 -12.60
CA HIS A 191 12.86 -1.04 -13.70
C HIS A 191 12.26 -0.02 -14.68
N SER A 192 12.29 1.28 -14.36
CA SER A 192 11.92 2.37 -15.27
C SER A 192 12.85 2.50 -16.48
N ASP A 193 12.31 2.84 -17.65
CA ASP A 193 13.09 3.32 -18.79
C ASP A 193 13.22 4.85 -18.72
N HIS A 194 14.43 5.38 -18.52
CA HIS A 194 14.67 6.83 -18.39
C HIS A 194 13.80 7.55 -17.34
N LEU A 195 13.47 6.87 -16.23
CA LEU A 195 12.56 7.36 -15.17
C LEU A 195 11.11 7.53 -15.65
N GLU A 196 10.74 6.87 -16.75
CA GLU A 196 9.34 6.68 -17.10
C GLU A 196 8.66 5.74 -16.11
N LEU A 197 7.43 6.07 -15.74
CA LEU A 197 6.62 5.21 -14.88
C LEU A 197 5.37 4.78 -15.64
N SER A 198 5.43 3.57 -16.19
CA SER A 198 4.28 2.90 -16.79
C SER A 198 3.28 2.44 -15.73
N GLU A 199 2.14 1.90 -16.19
CA GLU A 199 1.15 1.31 -15.31
C GLU A 199 1.70 0.07 -14.58
N GLN A 200 2.40 -0.81 -15.32
CA GLN A 200 2.85 -2.11 -14.85
C GLN A 200 4.31 -2.36 -15.17
N PHE A 201 4.90 -3.35 -14.48
CA PHE A 201 6.17 -3.97 -14.82
C PHE A 201 5.97 -5.47 -14.96
N ASP A 202 6.53 -6.08 -16.00
CA ASP A 202 6.45 -7.51 -16.23
C ASP A 202 6.91 -8.31 -15.00
N ALA A 203 6.09 -9.25 -14.54
CA ALA A 203 6.33 -10.00 -13.31
C ALA A 203 7.63 -10.84 -13.34
N VAL A 204 8.13 -11.19 -14.53
CA VAL A 204 9.32 -12.03 -14.71
C VAL A 204 10.56 -11.19 -14.95
N THR A 205 10.48 -10.26 -15.90
CA THR A 205 11.62 -9.51 -16.43
C THR A 205 11.80 -8.14 -15.79
N GLY A 206 10.75 -7.57 -15.19
CA GLY A 206 10.73 -6.21 -14.68
C GLY A 206 10.62 -5.13 -15.76
N TYR A 207 10.52 -5.48 -17.06
CA TYR A 207 10.33 -4.46 -18.10
C TYR A 207 8.98 -3.78 -17.97
N GLU A 208 8.93 -2.48 -18.24
CA GLU A 208 7.69 -1.72 -18.29
C GLU A 208 6.67 -2.33 -19.27
N LYS A 209 5.40 -2.36 -18.85
CA LYS A 209 4.27 -2.91 -19.59
C LYS A 209 3.03 -2.02 -19.45
N SER A 210 2.04 -2.28 -20.31
CA SER A 210 0.77 -1.55 -20.36
C SER A 210 0.98 -0.06 -20.74
N VAL A 211 0.19 0.84 -20.17
CA VAL A 211 0.19 2.28 -20.46
C VAL A 211 1.50 2.91 -20.02
N ARG A 212 2.27 3.41 -21.00
CA ARG A 212 3.46 4.23 -20.77
C ARG A 212 3.09 5.57 -20.13
N ASN A 213 3.98 6.08 -19.28
CA ASN A 213 3.85 7.38 -18.64
C ASN A 213 2.49 7.60 -17.95
N LEU A 214 1.99 6.59 -17.21
CA LEU A 214 0.68 6.69 -16.57
C LEU A 214 0.73 7.74 -15.46
N THR A 215 -0.02 8.84 -15.62
CA THR A 215 -0.01 9.98 -14.68
C THR A 215 -0.22 9.58 -13.22
N TRP A 216 -1.02 8.53 -12.96
CA TRP A 216 -1.24 8.04 -11.60
C TRP A 216 0.01 7.39 -11.00
N SER A 217 0.79 6.64 -11.78
CA SER A 217 2.08 6.09 -11.34
C SER A 217 3.02 7.20 -10.84
N TYR A 218 3.11 8.31 -11.57
CA TYR A 218 3.86 9.49 -11.14
C TYR A 218 3.30 10.12 -9.87
N ALA A 219 1.99 10.31 -9.80
CA ALA A 219 1.34 10.92 -8.65
C ALA A 219 1.58 10.10 -7.37
N ALA A 220 1.47 8.77 -7.46
CA ALA A 220 1.71 7.85 -6.36
C ALA A 220 3.18 7.87 -5.92
N TYR A 221 4.13 7.77 -6.86
CA TYR A 221 5.56 7.85 -6.53
C TYR A 221 5.91 9.17 -5.83
N LEU A 222 5.44 10.30 -6.36
CA LEU A 222 5.68 11.62 -5.78
C LEU A 222 4.98 11.79 -4.43
N SER A 223 3.86 11.11 -4.17
CA SER A 223 3.21 11.08 -2.87
C SER A 223 4.05 10.33 -1.84
N ALA A 224 4.52 9.14 -2.18
CA ALA A 224 5.43 8.37 -1.33
C ALA A 224 6.71 9.15 -1.01
N VAL A 225 7.27 9.91 -1.96
CA VAL A 225 8.43 10.80 -1.71
C VAL A 225 8.10 11.93 -0.72
N ARG A 226 6.88 12.48 -0.74
CA ARG A 226 6.45 13.46 0.29
C ARG A 226 6.35 12.81 1.66
N ALA A 227 5.74 11.62 1.75
CA ALA A 227 5.65 10.85 2.99
C ALA A 227 7.04 10.52 3.56
N ARG A 228 7.95 10.05 2.71
CA ARG A 228 9.37 9.82 3.06
C ARG A 228 10.00 11.05 3.70
N ARG A 229 9.81 12.24 3.11
CA ARG A 229 10.37 13.49 3.65
C ARG A 229 9.78 13.81 5.02
N ARG A 230 8.47 13.60 5.23
CA ARG A 230 7.84 13.76 6.54
C ARG A 230 8.45 12.81 7.56
N ALA A 231 8.54 11.52 7.24
CA ALA A 231 9.10 10.49 8.10
C ALA A 231 10.51 10.82 8.58
N LEU A 232 11.41 11.17 7.65
CA LEU A 232 12.80 11.53 7.97
C LEU A 232 12.94 12.84 8.77
N SER A 233 11.93 13.70 8.74
CA SER A 233 11.90 14.95 9.51
C SER A 233 11.17 14.84 10.85
N THR A 234 10.52 13.70 11.12
CA THR A 234 9.72 13.51 12.34
C THR A 234 10.65 13.28 13.53
N PRO A 235 10.56 14.09 14.60
CA PRO A 235 11.37 13.89 15.79
C PRO A 235 11.04 12.56 16.49
N LEU A 236 12.05 11.92 17.07
CA LEU A 236 11.84 10.79 17.98
C LEU A 236 11.24 11.28 19.31
N PRO A 237 10.56 10.40 20.06
CA PRO A 237 10.05 10.74 21.38
C PRO A 237 11.22 11.07 22.31
N THR A 238 11.04 12.10 23.13
CA THR A 238 12.01 12.49 24.17
C THR A 238 11.99 11.53 25.36
#